data_AF-A0A6M3XRY4-F1
#
_entry.id   AF-A0A6M3XRY4-F1
#
_cell.length_a   1.000
_cell.length_b   1.000
_cell.length_c   1.000
_cell.angle_alpha   90.00
_cell.angle_beta   90.00
_cell.angle_gamma   90.00
#
_symmetry.space_group_name_H-M   'P 1'
#
loop_
_entity.id
_entity.type
_entity.pdbx_description
1 polymer ?
#
loop_
_entity_poly.entity_id
_entity_poly.type
_entity_poly.pdbx_seq_one_letter_code
_entity_poly.pdbx_strand_id
1 'polypeptide(L)'
;MTEAKKGVSLNPKDFVTGGLLDDVTVTWTTCKFSMYDYGGKGTPAPGLIINMSPEGDDAVEQFWSAGKADDWAPSEDGNSLTPVGSATGIRTSTNLYLLIKSLMEAGFPVERLNEGLASTFNGMVAHMVRVPAPKREGLKKEPKRGKDGSEYENKILVVEKIIKLPWEADAAGTDASAESSVTAAPAEDIADKAREILLAVLTKAKNGKVAKKDIPGLIFKEAGTTIPLTTKNQVCALFFKEDFMKESGFTISADGMVSLG
;
A
#
# COMPACT_ATOMS: atom_id res chain seq x y z
N MET A 1 -18.08 -51.69 7.27
CA MET A 1 -18.03 -51.05 8.60
C MET A 1 -18.02 -49.56 8.35
N THR A 2 -19.06 -48.84 8.77
CA THR A 2 -19.19 -47.40 8.57
C THR A 2 -18.46 -46.72 9.73
N GLU A 3 -17.39 -45.98 9.45
CA GLU A 3 -16.73 -45.18 10.49
C GLU A 3 -17.76 -44.22 11.11
N ALA A 4 -17.88 -44.28 12.44
CA ALA A 4 -18.72 -43.36 13.19
C ALA A 4 -18.16 -41.94 13.04
N LYS A 5 -18.98 -41.01 12.52
CA LYS A 5 -18.59 -39.60 12.41
C LYS A 5 -18.29 -39.05 13.80
N LYS A 6 -17.04 -38.65 14.04
CA LYS A 6 -16.60 -37.99 15.26
C LYS A 6 -17.32 -36.64 15.38
N GLY A 7 -17.95 -36.37 16.53
CA GLY A 7 -18.57 -35.07 16.80
C GLY A 7 -17.54 -33.94 16.86
N VAL A 8 -17.97 -32.71 16.54
CA VAL A 8 -17.15 -31.50 16.69
C VAL A 8 -16.89 -31.23 18.17
N SER A 9 -15.69 -30.76 18.53
CA SER A 9 -15.37 -30.39 19.90
C SER A 9 -16.18 -29.16 20.32
N LEU A 10 -16.75 -29.21 21.53
CA LEU A 10 -17.40 -28.05 22.17
C LEU A 10 -16.47 -27.37 23.18
N ASN A 11 -15.20 -27.77 23.24
CA ASN A 11 -14.21 -27.12 24.08
C ASN A 11 -13.88 -25.73 23.50
N PRO A 12 -14.02 -24.63 24.26
CA PRO A 12 -13.70 -23.30 23.77
C PRO A 12 -12.27 -23.14 23.23
N LYS A 13 -11.33 -23.98 23.68
CA LYS A 13 -9.96 -24.00 23.16
C LYS A 13 -9.84 -24.53 21.72
N ASP A 14 -10.84 -25.29 21.26
CA ASP A 14 -10.91 -25.84 19.92
C ASP A 14 -11.81 -24.99 19.00
N PHE A 15 -12.29 -23.84 19.49
CA PHE A 15 -13.07 -22.92 18.67
C PHE A 15 -12.14 -22.19 17.72
N VAL A 16 -12.48 -22.23 16.44
CA VAL A 16 -11.77 -21.47 15.40
C VAL A 16 -12.49 -20.13 15.19
N THR A 17 -11.74 -19.05 15.25
CA THR A 17 -12.26 -17.72 14.90
C THR A 17 -12.36 -17.63 13.39
N GLY A 18 -13.60 -17.62 12.87
CA GLY A 18 -13.87 -17.38 11.45
C GLY A 18 -13.93 -15.88 11.18
N GLY A 19 -13.14 -15.38 10.24
CA GLY A 19 -13.14 -13.97 9.90
C GLY A 19 -12.18 -13.66 8.76
N LEU A 20 -12.42 -12.53 8.10
CA LEU A 20 -11.42 -11.95 7.22
C LEU A 20 -10.50 -11.07 8.07
N LEU A 21 -9.19 -11.11 7.82
CA LEU A 21 -8.24 -10.20 8.48
C LEU A 21 -8.70 -8.74 8.31
N ASP A 22 -8.74 -7.98 9.40
CA ASP A 22 -9.05 -6.55 9.46
C ASP A 22 -8.42 -5.99 10.73
N ASP A 23 -7.79 -4.83 10.63
CA ASP A 23 -7.16 -4.12 11.76
C ASP A 23 -6.17 -4.98 12.57
N VAL A 24 -5.14 -5.51 11.88
CA VAL A 24 -4.23 -6.51 12.46
C VAL A 24 -2.80 -6.38 11.94
N THR A 25 -1.84 -6.55 12.84
CA THR A 25 -0.42 -6.69 12.51
C THR A 25 -0.13 -8.12 12.08
N VAL A 26 0.53 -8.27 10.93
CA VAL A 26 0.90 -9.58 10.38
C VAL A 26 2.34 -9.61 9.89
N THR A 27 2.96 -10.78 9.99
CA THR A 27 4.22 -11.09 9.31
C THR A 27 3.93 -11.77 7.97
N TRP A 28 4.47 -11.23 6.88
CA TRP A 28 4.36 -11.81 5.55
C TRP A 28 5.41 -12.91 5.40
N THR A 29 5.03 -14.16 5.62
CA THR A 29 5.98 -15.28 5.68
C THR A 29 6.41 -15.74 4.30
N THR A 30 5.51 -15.71 3.32
CA THR A 30 5.81 -16.12 1.94
C THR A 30 4.92 -15.37 0.97
N CYS A 31 5.56 -14.77 -0.04
CA CYS A 31 4.95 -14.05 -1.13
C CYS A 31 5.32 -14.73 -2.45
N LYS A 32 4.33 -15.04 -3.27
CA LYS A 32 4.54 -15.63 -4.60
C LYS A 32 3.43 -15.21 -5.56
N PHE A 33 3.76 -15.06 -6.82
CA PHE A 33 2.78 -15.00 -7.89
C PHE A 33 2.28 -16.41 -8.22
N SER A 34 0.96 -16.54 -8.40
CA SER A 34 0.35 -17.80 -8.83
C SER A 34 -0.97 -17.57 -9.54
N MET A 35 -1.43 -18.61 -10.22
CA MET A 35 -2.79 -18.66 -10.77
C MET A 35 -3.73 -19.11 -9.64
N TYR A 36 -4.75 -18.30 -9.36
CA TYR A 36 -5.71 -18.58 -8.30
C TYR A 36 -7.13 -18.67 -8.85
N ASP A 37 -7.84 -19.74 -8.51
CA ASP A 37 -9.17 -20.08 -9.01
C ASP A 37 -10.29 -19.89 -7.97
N TYR A 38 -9.98 -19.26 -6.83
CA TYR A 38 -10.89 -19.05 -5.71
C TYR A 38 -11.50 -20.36 -5.16
N GLY A 39 -10.70 -21.43 -5.11
CA GLY A 39 -11.13 -22.75 -4.65
C GLY A 39 -12.06 -23.42 -5.66
N GLY A 40 -11.72 -23.32 -6.94
CA GLY A 40 -12.49 -23.84 -8.07
C GLY A 40 -13.76 -23.08 -8.42
N LYS A 41 -14.01 -21.92 -7.79
CA LYS A 41 -15.25 -21.14 -7.99
C LYS A 41 -15.13 -20.07 -9.06
N GLY A 42 -13.93 -19.77 -9.54
CA GLY A 42 -13.67 -18.73 -10.52
C GLY A 42 -12.75 -19.19 -11.64
N THR A 43 -12.72 -18.42 -12.72
CA THR A 43 -11.67 -18.57 -13.73
C THR A 43 -10.32 -18.27 -13.09
N PRO A 44 -9.31 -19.15 -13.25
CA PRO A 44 -7.97 -18.90 -12.74
C PRO A 44 -7.44 -17.54 -13.20
N ALA A 45 -6.95 -16.75 -12.26
CA ALA A 45 -6.39 -15.43 -12.53
C ALA A 45 -5.00 -15.29 -11.90
N PRO A 46 -4.05 -14.62 -12.56
CA PRO A 46 -2.75 -14.34 -11.98
C PRO A 46 -2.88 -13.31 -10.85
N GLY A 47 -2.07 -13.46 -9.82
CA GLY A 47 -1.99 -12.49 -8.74
C GLY A 47 -0.94 -12.84 -7.70
N LEU A 48 -0.73 -11.92 -6.77
CA LEU A 48 0.18 -12.10 -5.64
C LEU A 48 -0.58 -12.83 -4.52
N ILE A 49 -0.03 -13.96 -4.09
CA ILE A 49 -0.44 -14.69 -2.91
C ILE A 49 0.53 -14.35 -1.79
N ILE A 50 0.00 -14.00 -0.63
CA ILE A 50 0.76 -13.71 0.58
C ILE A 50 0.23 -14.60 1.69
N ASN A 51 1.12 -15.39 2.28
CA ASN A 51 0.88 -16.05 3.56
C ASN A 51 1.22 -15.07 4.67
N MET A 52 0.24 -14.77 5.51
CA MET A 52 0.34 -13.81 6.60
C MET A 52 0.15 -14.54 7.92
N SER A 53 1.03 -14.30 8.89
CA SER A 53 0.91 -14.81 10.25
C SER A 53 0.56 -13.64 11.18
N PRO A 54 -0.69 -13.54 11.64
CA PRO A 54 -1.05 -12.65 12.75
C PRO A 54 -0.44 -13.17 14.05
N GLU A 55 -0.30 -12.29 15.04
CA GLU A 55 0.20 -12.70 16.35
C GLU A 55 -0.86 -13.52 17.10
N GLY A 56 -0.52 -14.76 17.45
CA GLY A 56 -1.40 -15.64 18.24
C GLY A 56 -2.51 -16.35 17.45
N ASP A 57 -2.62 -16.11 16.14
CA ASP A 57 -3.60 -16.75 15.25
C ASP A 57 -2.93 -17.61 14.18
N ASP A 58 -3.72 -18.48 13.55
CA ASP A 58 -3.27 -19.29 12.42
C ASP A 58 -2.89 -18.44 11.20
N ALA A 59 -1.92 -18.93 10.42
CA ALA A 59 -1.53 -18.27 9.19
C ALA A 59 -2.68 -18.26 8.17
N VAL A 60 -2.86 -17.11 7.50
CA VAL A 60 -3.91 -16.88 6.50
C VAL A 60 -3.27 -16.61 5.14
N GLU A 61 -3.75 -17.30 4.11
CA GLU A 61 -3.41 -17.03 2.73
C GLU A 61 -4.37 -15.96 2.15
N GLN A 62 -3.80 -14.91 1.56
CA GLN A 62 -4.59 -13.86 0.88
C GLN A 62 -4.07 -13.62 -0.53
N PHE A 63 -5.01 -13.43 -1.46
CA PHE A 63 -4.75 -13.23 -2.88
C PHE A 63 -5.10 -11.80 -3.34
N TRP A 64 -4.19 -11.17 -4.09
CA TRP A 64 -4.39 -9.90 -4.78
C TRP A 64 -4.21 -10.09 -6.29
N SER A 65 -5.33 -10.01 -7.03
CA SER A 65 -5.34 -10.19 -8.49
C SER A 65 -4.50 -9.16 -9.23
N ALA A 66 -3.73 -9.63 -10.22
CA ALA A 66 -2.90 -8.83 -11.11
C ALA A 66 -3.55 -8.52 -12.47
N GLY A 67 -4.69 -9.14 -12.77
CA GLY A 67 -5.37 -8.96 -14.06
C GLY A 67 -5.97 -10.26 -14.57
N LYS A 68 -5.86 -10.48 -15.88
CA LYS A 68 -6.33 -11.68 -16.57
C LYS A 68 -5.13 -12.52 -17.02
N ALA A 69 -5.35 -13.82 -17.23
CA ALA A 69 -4.32 -14.75 -17.71
C ALA A 69 -3.76 -14.37 -19.10
N ASP A 70 -4.56 -13.70 -19.94
CA ASP A 70 -4.14 -13.23 -21.27
C ASP A 70 -3.14 -12.07 -21.21
N ASP A 71 -3.05 -11.37 -20.07
CA ASP A 71 -2.15 -10.25 -19.87
C ASP A 71 -0.88 -10.66 -19.08
N TRP A 72 -0.98 -11.65 -18.20
CA TRP A 72 0.09 -12.01 -17.26
C TRP A 72 0.14 -13.50 -16.95
N ALA A 73 1.34 -14.04 -16.82
CA ALA A 73 1.60 -15.38 -16.32
C ALA A 73 2.66 -15.32 -15.19
N PRO A 74 2.45 -16.01 -14.05
CA PRO A 74 3.50 -16.22 -13.06
C PRO A 74 4.70 -16.95 -13.67
N SER A 75 5.91 -16.60 -13.24
CA SER A 75 7.11 -17.40 -13.51
C SER A 75 7.00 -18.79 -12.86
N GLU A 76 7.81 -19.76 -13.32
CA GLU A 76 7.80 -21.12 -12.78
C GLU A 76 8.12 -21.19 -11.28
N ASP A 77 9.04 -20.32 -10.82
CA ASP A 77 9.39 -20.17 -9.40
C ASP A 77 8.38 -19.33 -8.60
N GLY A 78 7.38 -18.76 -9.28
CA GLY A 78 6.39 -17.87 -8.71
C GLY A 78 6.97 -16.54 -8.20
N ASN A 79 8.20 -16.19 -8.53
CA ASN A 79 8.82 -14.97 -8.00
C ASN A 79 8.51 -13.71 -8.80
N SER A 80 8.12 -13.83 -10.07
CA SER A 80 7.77 -12.67 -10.91
C SER A 80 6.52 -12.91 -11.75
N LEU A 81 5.99 -11.83 -12.34
CA LEU A 81 4.98 -11.89 -13.40
C LEU A 81 5.63 -11.57 -14.74
N THR A 82 5.41 -12.45 -15.70
CA THR A 82 5.81 -12.26 -17.09
C THR A 82 4.62 -11.74 -17.89
N PRO A 83 4.79 -10.69 -18.72
CA PRO A 83 3.72 -10.23 -19.59
C PRO A 83 3.35 -11.32 -20.60
N VAL A 84 2.04 -11.49 -20.80
CA VAL A 84 1.45 -12.27 -21.89
C VAL A 84 0.79 -11.28 -22.85
N GLY A 85 0.95 -11.51 -24.16
CA GLY A 85 0.39 -10.62 -25.16
C GLY A 85 1.07 -9.24 -25.19
N SER A 86 0.26 -8.17 -25.10
CA SER A 86 0.71 -6.78 -25.26
C SER A 86 0.73 -5.97 -23.96
N ALA A 87 0.50 -6.61 -22.82
CA ALA A 87 0.48 -5.92 -21.53
C ALA A 87 1.88 -5.40 -21.16
N THR A 88 1.97 -4.11 -20.81
CA THR A 88 3.24 -3.45 -20.43
C THR A 88 3.28 -3.00 -18.97
N GLY A 89 2.17 -3.11 -18.24
CA GLY A 89 2.10 -2.71 -16.84
C GLY A 89 0.81 -3.10 -16.15
N ILE A 90 0.86 -3.25 -14.82
CA ILE A 90 -0.28 -3.61 -13.99
C ILE A 90 -1.35 -2.50 -14.05
N ARG A 91 -2.58 -2.86 -14.40
CA ARG A 91 -3.68 -1.89 -14.51
C ARG A 91 -4.06 -1.36 -13.13
N THR A 92 -4.40 -0.08 -13.05
CA THR A 92 -4.81 0.59 -11.79
C THR A 92 -6.11 0.03 -11.19
N SER A 93 -6.90 -0.69 -12.00
CA SER A 93 -8.12 -1.36 -11.57
C SER A 93 -7.89 -2.72 -10.91
N THR A 94 -6.64 -3.16 -10.72
CA THR A 94 -6.32 -4.47 -10.13
C THR A 94 -6.21 -4.39 -8.60
N ASN A 95 -6.39 -5.50 -7.91
CA ASN A 95 -6.19 -5.51 -6.45
C ASN A 95 -4.71 -5.43 -6.10
N LEU A 96 -3.83 -6.01 -6.93
CA LEU A 96 -2.39 -5.89 -6.79
C LEU A 96 -1.94 -4.43 -6.83
N TYR A 97 -2.44 -3.63 -7.78
CA TYR A 97 -2.14 -2.20 -7.82
C TYR A 97 -2.49 -1.49 -6.50
N LEU A 98 -3.67 -1.77 -5.93
CA LEU A 98 -4.11 -1.15 -4.68
C LEU A 98 -3.20 -1.53 -3.50
N LEU A 99 -2.75 -2.79 -3.44
CA LEU A 99 -1.77 -3.22 -2.45
C LEU A 99 -0.43 -2.50 -2.61
N ILE A 100 0.14 -2.51 -3.82
CA ILE A 100 1.44 -1.86 -4.10
C ILE A 100 1.38 -0.36 -3.81
N LYS A 101 0.28 0.30 -4.18
CA LYS A 101 0.05 1.71 -3.86
C LYS A 101 0.06 1.93 -2.34
N SER A 102 -0.65 1.11 -1.57
CA SER A 102 -0.69 1.23 -0.11
C SER A 102 0.68 0.98 0.54
N LEU A 103 1.49 0.06 -0.01
CA LEU A 103 2.88 -0.15 0.41
C LEU A 103 3.75 1.09 0.20
N MET A 104 3.64 1.71 -0.98
CA MET A 104 4.39 2.93 -1.29
C MET A 104 3.97 4.09 -0.38
N GLU A 105 2.67 4.23 -0.12
CA GLU A 105 2.12 5.24 0.81
C GLU A 105 2.57 5.00 2.25
N ALA A 106 2.73 3.74 2.65
CA ALA A 106 3.29 3.33 3.94
C ALA A 106 4.84 3.43 4.01
N GLY A 107 5.50 3.87 2.93
CA GLY A 107 6.95 4.13 2.91
C GLY A 107 7.82 3.02 2.32
N PHE A 108 7.25 2.00 1.68
CA PHE A 108 8.06 0.96 1.01
C PHE A 108 8.91 1.58 -0.11
N PRO A 109 10.21 1.26 -0.21
CA PRO A 109 11.08 1.87 -1.22
C PRO A 109 10.71 1.40 -2.63
N VAL A 110 10.43 2.36 -3.52
CA VAL A 110 10.03 2.07 -4.91
C VAL A 110 11.11 1.33 -5.68
N GLU A 111 12.36 1.52 -5.30
CA GLU A 111 13.49 0.96 -6.03
C GLU A 111 13.52 -0.57 -5.89
N ARG A 112 12.98 -1.07 -4.77
CA ARG A 112 12.76 -2.50 -4.52
C ARG A 112 11.56 -3.07 -5.29
N LEU A 113 10.59 -2.23 -5.65
CA LEU A 113 9.45 -2.64 -6.48
C LEU A 113 9.83 -2.79 -7.96
N ASN A 114 10.81 -2.01 -8.43
CA ASN A 114 11.31 -2.07 -9.81
C ASN A 114 11.96 -3.41 -10.15
N GLU A 115 12.41 -4.16 -9.13
CA GLU A 115 12.92 -5.53 -9.30
C GLU A 115 11.81 -6.49 -9.77
N GLY A 116 10.54 -6.19 -9.49
CA GLY A 116 9.40 -7.01 -9.91
C GLY A 116 9.32 -8.38 -9.24
N LEU A 117 9.98 -8.54 -8.07
CA LEU A 117 10.10 -9.80 -7.35
C LEU A 117 9.17 -9.88 -6.15
N ALA A 118 8.40 -10.95 -6.04
CA ALA A 118 7.53 -11.23 -4.89
C ALA A 118 8.35 -11.47 -3.61
N SER A 119 9.52 -12.08 -3.73
CA SER A 119 10.42 -12.38 -2.61
C SER A 119 10.87 -11.15 -1.83
N THR A 120 10.82 -9.97 -2.45
CA THR A 120 11.20 -8.69 -1.85
C THR A 120 10.28 -8.28 -0.69
N PHE A 121 9.14 -8.96 -0.51
CA PHE A 121 8.22 -8.73 0.61
C PHE A 121 8.31 -9.80 1.72
N ASN A 122 9.07 -10.88 1.53
CA ASN A 122 9.17 -11.98 2.51
C ASN A 122 9.84 -11.52 3.80
N GLY A 123 9.19 -11.74 4.95
CA GLY A 123 9.66 -11.32 6.27
C GLY A 123 9.24 -9.91 6.66
N MET A 124 8.45 -9.22 5.83
CA MET A 124 7.91 -7.90 6.17
C MET A 124 6.86 -8.03 7.29
N VAL A 125 6.88 -7.09 8.23
CA VAL A 125 5.84 -6.94 9.25
C VAL A 125 5.06 -5.67 8.96
N ALA A 126 3.74 -5.79 8.82
CA ALA A 126 2.88 -4.68 8.44
C ALA A 126 1.54 -4.71 9.19
N HIS A 127 1.01 -3.53 9.47
CA HIS A 127 -0.36 -3.34 9.92
C HIS A 127 -1.30 -3.31 8.71
N MET A 128 -2.27 -4.23 8.68
CA MET A 128 -3.20 -4.42 7.58
C MET A 128 -4.61 -4.03 8.00
N VAL A 129 -5.30 -3.27 7.15
CA VAL A 129 -6.67 -2.79 7.41
C VAL A 129 -7.56 -2.98 6.18
N ARG A 130 -8.87 -3.14 6.40
CA ARG A 130 -9.85 -3.20 5.29
C ARG A 130 -10.47 -1.84 5.04
N VAL A 131 -10.14 -1.26 3.89
CA VAL A 131 -10.75 -0.02 3.41
C VAL A 131 -11.83 -0.28 2.36
N PRO A 132 -12.83 0.61 2.21
CA PRO A 132 -13.79 0.54 1.10
C PRO A 132 -13.06 0.50 -0.24
N ALA A 133 -13.39 -0.49 -1.08
CA ALA A 133 -12.77 -0.62 -2.40
C ALA A 133 -13.22 0.55 -3.30
N PRO A 134 -12.31 1.15 -4.07
CA PRO A 134 -12.65 2.27 -4.94
C PRO A 134 -13.72 1.87 -5.95
N LYS A 135 -14.68 2.76 -6.19
CA LYS A 135 -15.70 2.59 -7.23
C LYS A 135 -14.99 2.61 -8.59
N ARG A 136 -15.13 1.54 -9.36
CA ARG A 136 -14.56 1.42 -10.71
C ARG A 136 -15.64 1.77 -11.71
N GLU A 137 -15.55 2.95 -12.32
CA GLU A 137 -16.50 3.38 -13.35
C GLU A 137 -16.51 2.38 -14.52
N GLY A 138 -17.69 2.09 -15.06
CA GLY A 138 -17.89 1.16 -16.19
C GLY A 138 -18.01 -0.33 -15.83
N LEU A 139 -17.69 -0.75 -14.61
CA LEU A 139 -17.96 -2.11 -14.13
C LEU A 139 -19.30 -2.15 -13.39
N LYS A 140 -20.35 -2.67 -14.04
CA LYS A 140 -21.60 -3.01 -13.36
C LYS A 140 -21.33 -4.17 -12.40
N LYS A 141 -20.97 -3.88 -11.15
CA LYS A 141 -21.03 -4.86 -10.07
C LYS A 141 -22.39 -4.73 -9.41
N GLU A 142 -23.17 -5.81 -9.44
CA GLU A 142 -24.34 -5.89 -8.57
C GLU A 142 -23.88 -5.76 -7.11
N PRO A 143 -24.59 -4.97 -6.28
CA PRO A 143 -24.26 -4.85 -4.87
C PRO A 143 -24.35 -6.22 -4.22
N LYS A 144 -23.34 -6.59 -3.41
CA LYS A 144 -23.42 -7.82 -2.62
C LYS A 144 -24.49 -7.60 -1.56
N ARG A 145 -25.55 -8.41 -1.62
CA ARG A 145 -26.65 -8.37 -0.66
C ARG A 145 -26.51 -9.47 0.38
N GLY A 146 -26.75 -9.11 1.63
CA GLY A 146 -26.91 -10.06 2.72
C GLY A 146 -28.16 -10.91 2.59
N LYS A 147 -28.26 -11.93 3.44
CA LYS A 147 -29.48 -12.76 3.56
C LYS A 147 -30.70 -11.93 3.97
N ASP A 148 -30.47 -10.80 4.63
CA ASP A 148 -31.46 -9.79 5.05
C ASP A 148 -31.73 -8.71 4.00
N GLY A 149 -31.09 -8.79 2.82
CA GLY A 149 -31.21 -7.80 1.76
C GLY A 149 -30.37 -6.53 1.96
N SER A 150 -29.58 -6.44 3.04
CA SER A 150 -28.68 -5.31 3.28
C SER A 150 -27.54 -5.29 2.26
N GLU A 151 -27.17 -4.10 1.76
CA GLU A 151 -26.05 -3.94 0.84
C GLU A 151 -24.75 -3.77 1.64
N TYR A 152 -23.75 -4.59 1.34
CA TYR A 152 -22.42 -4.48 1.96
C TYR A 152 -21.43 -3.83 1.01
N GLU A 153 -20.68 -2.84 1.52
CA GLU A 153 -19.55 -2.28 0.79
C GLU A 153 -18.45 -3.33 0.63
N ASN A 154 -17.97 -3.48 -0.61
CA ASN A 154 -16.81 -4.32 -0.85
C ASN A 154 -15.59 -3.65 -0.23
N LYS A 155 -14.98 -4.29 0.77
CA LYS A 155 -13.70 -3.84 1.33
C LYS A 155 -12.52 -4.59 0.71
N ILE A 156 -11.36 -3.95 0.68
CA ILE A 156 -10.08 -4.54 0.28
C ILE A 156 -9.07 -4.41 1.42
N LEU A 157 -8.29 -5.47 1.64
CA LEU A 157 -7.20 -5.46 2.61
C LEU A 157 -5.98 -4.74 2.00
N VAL A 158 -5.48 -3.72 2.69
CA VAL A 158 -4.35 -2.87 2.29
C VAL A 158 -3.38 -2.70 3.45
N VAL A 159 -2.18 -2.22 3.15
CA VAL A 159 -1.17 -1.88 4.16
C VAL A 159 -1.44 -0.47 4.64
N GLU A 160 -1.67 -0.29 5.93
CA GLU A 160 -1.74 1.05 6.53
C GLU A 160 -0.36 1.54 6.97
N LYS A 161 0.43 0.64 7.57
CA LYS A 161 1.74 0.96 8.13
C LYS A 161 2.69 -0.21 7.98
N ILE A 162 3.93 0.07 7.59
CA ILE A 162 5.03 -0.89 7.65
C ILE A 162 5.69 -0.77 9.02
N ILE A 163 5.80 -1.90 9.72
CA ILE A 163 6.42 -1.98 11.05
C ILE A 163 7.88 -2.38 10.92
N LYS A 164 8.17 -3.34 10.03
CA LYS A 164 9.53 -3.83 9.79
C LYS A 164 9.69 -4.24 8.32
N LEU A 165 10.77 -3.81 7.70
CA LEU A 165 11.14 -4.26 6.35
C LEU A 165 11.91 -5.59 6.41
N PRO A 166 11.82 -6.45 5.38
CA PRO A 166 12.51 -7.75 5.33
C PRO A 166 14.01 -7.75 5.65
N TRP A 167 14.70 -6.68 5.28
CA TRP A 167 16.15 -6.54 5.40
C TRP A 167 16.59 -5.72 6.61
N GLU A 168 15.65 -5.22 7.42
CA GLU A 168 15.98 -4.61 8.69
C GLU A 168 16.31 -5.72 9.69
N ALA A 169 17.47 -5.60 10.34
CA ALA A 169 17.81 -6.50 11.44
C ALA A 169 16.72 -6.44 12.50
N ASP A 170 16.38 -7.58 13.11
CA ASP A 170 15.55 -7.62 14.31
C ASP A 170 16.22 -6.78 15.40
N ALA A 171 15.83 -5.51 15.51
CA ALA A 171 16.06 -4.76 16.72
C ALA A 171 15.25 -5.47 17.80
N ALA A 172 15.95 -6.22 18.64
CA ALA A 172 15.36 -6.99 19.72
C ALA A 172 14.48 -6.08 20.59
N GLY A 173 13.16 -6.26 20.48
CA GLY A 173 12.13 -5.87 21.43
C GLY A 173 12.06 -4.39 21.81
N THR A 174 11.04 -3.67 21.33
CA THR A 174 10.35 -2.69 22.17
C THR A 174 8.90 -2.51 21.69
N ASP A 175 7.95 -3.06 22.44
CA ASP A 175 6.58 -2.57 22.47
C ASP A 175 6.58 -1.09 22.88
N ALA A 176 6.07 -0.20 22.02
CA ALA A 176 5.29 0.96 22.44
C ALA A 176 4.76 1.75 21.24
N SER A 177 3.45 2.01 21.30
CA SER A 177 2.80 3.17 20.70
C SER A 177 3.56 4.47 21.02
N ALA A 178 4.03 5.20 20.00
CA ALA A 178 4.03 6.67 19.86
C ALA A 178 5.06 7.13 18.82
N GLU A 179 4.67 8.14 18.05
CA GLU A 179 5.46 9.07 17.24
C GLU A 179 6.56 8.53 16.31
N SER A 180 6.28 8.67 15.01
CA SER A 180 7.25 8.59 13.92
C SER A 180 8.50 9.44 14.18
N SER A 181 9.58 8.80 14.60
CA SER A 181 10.94 9.27 14.30
C SER A 181 11.51 8.41 13.18
N VAL A 182 11.23 8.80 11.94
CA VAL A 182 11.97 8.31 10.78
C VAL A 182 13.41 8.80 10.92
N THR A 183 14.37 7.88 10.79
CA THR A 183 15.80 8.15 10.83
C THR A 183 16.14 9.27 9.83
N ALA A 184 16.43 10.44 10.39
CA ALA A 184 16.67 11.67 9.67
C ALA A 184 18.02 11.58 8.94
N ALA A 185 18.01 11.70 7.61
CA ALA A 185 19.04 12.51 6.98
C ALA A 185 18.97 13.90 7.62
N PRO A 186 20.10 14.59 7.89
CA PRO A 186 20.12 15.80 8.72
C PRO A 186 19.02 16.77 8.27
N ALA A 187 18.09 17.07 9.17
CA ALA A 187 16.81 17.73 8.87
C ALA A 187 16.97 19.09 8.17
N GLU A 188 18.15 19.73 8.32
CA GLU A 188 18.53 20.94 7.58
C GLU A 188 18.53 20.74 6.06
N ASP A 189 19.10 19.65 5.54
CA ASP A 189 19.23 19.43 4.10
C ASP A 189 17.86 19.19 3.41
N ILE A 190 16.91 18.57 4.12
CA ILE A 190 15.57 18.34 3.60
C ILE A 190 14.75 19.64 3.59
N ALA A 191 14.85 20.45 4.65
CA ALA A 191 14.15 21.73 4.72
C ALA A 191 14.65 22.71 3.65
N ASP A 192 15.95 22.75 3.39
CA ASP A 192 16.54 23.59 2.34
C ASP A 192 16.12 23.13 0.94
N LYS A 193 16.14 21.82 0.67
CA LYS A 193 15.60 21.26 -0.58
C LYS A 193 14.12 21.53 -0.74
N ALA A 194 13.33 21.43 0.33
CA ALA A 194 11.91 21.75 0.29
C ALA A 194 11.67 23.22 -0.10
N ARG A 195 12.47 24.14 0.45
CA ARG A 195 12.43 25.57 0.11
C ARG A 195 12.82 25.80 -1.35
N GLU A 196 13.90 25.20 -1.82
CA GLU A 196 14.39 25.33 -3.19
C GLU A 196 13.35 24.85 -4.22
N ILE A 197 12.79 23.65 -4.01
CA ILE A 197 11.79 23.08 -4.92
C ILE A 197 10.50 23.92 -4.91
N LEU A 198 10.04 24.35 -3.74
CA LEU A 198 8.82 25.15 -3.64
C LEU A 198 9.00 26.53 -4.30
N LEU A 199 10.17 27.15 -4.14
CA LEU A 199 10.53 28.38 -4.84
C LEU A 199 10.54 28.18 -6.37
N ALA A 200 11.11 27.08 -6.85
CA ALA A 200 11.10 26.73 -8.28
C ALA A 200 9.67 26.52 -8.83
N VAL A 201 8.80 25.86 -8.04
CA VAL A 201 7.38 25.68 -8.39
C VAL A 201 6.65 27.02 -8.48
N LEU A 202 6.84 27.91 -7.50
CA LEU A 202 6.18 29.21 -7.46
C LEU A 202 6.68 30.16 -8.55
N THR A 203 7.98 30.17 -8.85
CA THR A 203 8.55 31.01 -9.92
C THR A 203 8.10 30.59 -11.31
N LYS A 204 7.80 29.31 -11.53
CA LYS A 204 7.23 28.80 -12.79
C LYS A 204 5.71 28.99 -12.90
N ALA A 205 5.03 29.27 -11.79
CA ALA A 205 3.61 29.57 -11.81
C ALA A 205 3.37 30.97 -12.40
N LYS A 206 2.45 31.09 -13.38
CA LYS A 206 2.20 32.34 -14.13
C LYS A 206 1.95 33.58 -13.24
N ASN A 207 1.47 33.39 -12.02
CA ASN A 207 1.14 34.48 -11.08
C ASN A 207 1.91 34.39 -9.75
N GLY A 208 2.95 33.56 -9.65
CA GLY A 208 3.65 33.31 -8.38
C GLY A 208 2.77 32.67 -7.29
N LYS A 209 1.62 32.12 -7.69
CA LYS A 209 0.61 31.53 -6.80
C LYS A 209 0.22 30.14 -7.28
N VAL A 210 0.10 29.21 -6.35
CA VAL A 210 -0.29 27.82 -6.61
C VAL A 210 -1.28 27.37 -5.54
N ALA A 211 -2.34 26.65 -5.92
CA ALA A 211 -3.28 26.12 -4.93
C ALA A 211 -2.61 25.02 -4.10
N LYS A 212 -2.85 25.02 -2.78
CA LYS A 212 -2.25 24.06 -1.82
C LYS A 212 -2.41 22.60 -2.26
N LYS A 213 -3.55 22.26 -2.87
CA LYS A 213 -3.87 20.90 -3.37
C LYS A 213 -3.00 20.46 -4.57
N ASP A 214 -2.49 21.40 -5.35
CA ASP A 214 -1.77 21.11 -6.60
C ASP A 214 -0.25 21.01 -6.37
N ILE A 215 0.23 21.46 -5.20
CA ILE A 215 1.64 21.51 -4.84
C ILE A 215 2.32 20.13 -4.84
N PRO A 216 1.73 19.05 -4.30
CA PRO A 216 2.37 17.74 -4.38
C PRO A 216 2.67 17.31 -5.83
N GLY A 217 1.71 17.49 -6.75
CA GLY A 217 1.91 17.16 -8.15
C GLY A 217 3.02 18.00 -8.81
N LEU A 218 3.11 19.28 -8.43
CA LEU A 218 4.11 20.20 -8.97
C LEU A 218 5.51 19.96 -8.38
N ILE A 219 5.62 19.64 -7.09
CA ILE A 219 6.87 19.21 -6.45
C ILE A 219 7.42 17.99 -7.17
N PHE A 220 6.57 16.98 -7.43
CA PHE A 220 7.00 15.76 -8.11
C PHE A 220 7.46 16.01 -9.54
N LYS A 221 6.80 16.94 -10.24
CA LYS A 221 7.16 17.35 -11.59
C LYS A 221 8.49 18.11 -11.60
N GLU A 222 8.67 19.03 -10.66
CA GLU A 222 9.84 19.91 -10.59
C GLU A 222 11.09 19.18 -10.10
N ALA A 223 10.93 18.32 -9.09
CA ALA A 223 12.01 17.50 -8.54
C ALA A 223 12.56 16.46 -9.53
N GLY A 224 11.87 16.23 -10.65
CA GLY A 224 12.35 15.40 -11.77
C GLY A 224 12.75 13.98 -11.35
N THR A 225 13.74 13.37 -11.99
CA THR A 225 14.34 12.08 -11.57
C THR A 225 15.62 12.27 -10.75
N THR A 226 16.09 13.50 -10.59
CA THR A 226 17.35 13.84 -9.91
C THR A 226 17.24 13.79 -8.39
N ILE A 227 16.03 13.99 -7.86
CA ILE A 227 15.77 13.90 -6.42
C ILE A 227 15.15 12.53 -6.10
N PRO A 228 15.68 11.78 -5.11
CA PRO A 228 15.08 10.52 -4.67
C PRO A 228 13.62 10.69 -4.27
N LEU A 229 12.78 9.70 -4.57
CA LEU A 229 11.36 9.75 -4.26
C LEU A 229 11.09 9.91 -2.75
N THR A 230 11.92 9.30 -1.91
CA THR A 230 11.87 9.46 -0.45
C THR A 230 12.00 10.92 -0.04
N THR A 231 12.95 11.66 -0.63
CA THR A 231 13.13 13.09 -0.40
C THR A 231 11.92 13.89 -0.90
N LYS A 232 11.33 13.55 -2.06
CA LYS A 232 10.11 14.21 -2.55
C LYS A 232 8.93 14.05 -1.60
N ASN A 233 8.76 12.84 -1.05
CA ASN A 233 7.71 12.54 -0.08
C ASN A 233 7.92 13.33 1.22
N GLN A 234 9.17 13.38 1.71
CA GLN A 234 9.53 14.17 2.89
C GLN A 234 9.30 15.68 2.68
N VAL A 235 9.67 16.20 1.50
CA VAL A 235 9.41 17.59 1.09
C VAL A 235 7.91 17.87 1.04
N CYS A 236 7.11 16.97 0.45
CA CYS A 236 5.65 17.11 0.43
C CYS A 236 5.06 17.11 1.85
N ALA A 237 5.55 16.23 2.74
CA ALA A 237 5.09 16.17 4.12
C ALA A 237 5.43 17.46 4.90
N LEU A 238 6.63 18.03 4.69
CA LEU A 238 7.04 19.29 5.31
C LEU A 238 6.14 20.47 4.89
N PHE A 239 5.72 20.51 3.63
CA PHE A 239 4.84 21.56 3.13
C PHE A 239 3.47 21.62 3.83
N PHE A 240 2.98 20.50 4.38
CA PHE A 240 1.73 20.49 5.14
C PHE A 240 1.89 20.92 6.60
N LYS A 241 3.11 21.12 7.09
CA LYS A 241 3.38 21.65 8.42
C LYS A 241 3.35 23.18 8.39
N GLU A 242 2.46 23.78 9.19
CA GLU A 242 2.31 25.25 9.23
C GLU A 242 3.58 25.96 9.69
N ASP A 243 4.33 25.37 10.61
CA ASP A 243 5.55 25.96 11.16
C ASP A 243 6.62 26.12 10.08
N PHE A 244 6.80 25.08 9.24
CA PHE A 244 7.72 25.13 8.10
C PHE A 244 7.35 26.26 7.12
N MET A 245 6.06 26.43 6.82
CA MET A 245 5.58 27.47 5.91
C MET A 245 5.87 28.88 6.45
N LYS A 246 5.62 29.09 7.75
CA LYS A 246 5.88 30.37 8.43
C LYS A 246 7.38 30.71 8.46
N GLU A 247 8.22 29.74 8.81
CA GLU A 247 9.68 29.93 8.90
C GLU A 247 10.35 30.11 7.53
N SER A 248 9.76 29.55 6.48
CA SER A 248 10.32 29.57 5.13
C SER A 248 9.96 30.81 4.31
N GLY A 249 9.20 31.76 4.89
CA GLY A 249 8.78 32.98 4.19
C GLY A 249 7.71 32.74 3.13
N PHE A 250 6.94 31.64 3.23
CA PHE A 250 5.80 31.38 2.36
C PHE A 250 4.50 31.70 3.08
N THR A 251 3.51 32.20 2.34
CA THR A 251 2.19 32.53 2.87
C THR A 251 1.14 31.61 2.27
N ILE A 252 0.18 31.19 3.10
CA ILE A 252 -1.04 30.51 2.67
C ILE A 252 -2.20 31.48 2.91
N SER A 253 -2.85 31.93 1.85
CA SER A 253 -4.02 32.80 1.96
C SER A 253 -5.28 32.01 2.31
N ALA A 254 -6.32 32.71 2.77
CA ALA A 254 -7.58 32.11 3.20
C ALA A 254 -8.31 31.33 2.10
N ASP A 255 -8.02 31.62 0.83
CA ASP A 255 -8.51 30.89 -0.35
C ASP A 255 -7.69 29.62 -0.66
N GLY A 256 -6.71 29.27 0.18
CA GLY A 256 -5.87 28.09 0.03
C GLY A 256 -4.78 28.22 -1.03
N MET A 257 -4.44 29.44 -1.44
CA MET A 257 -3.34 29.71 -2.36
C MET A 257 -2.02 29.90 -1.59
N VAL A 258 -0.95 29.37 -2.15
CA VAL A 258 0.41 29.54 -1.63
C VAL A 258 1.17 30.53 -2.49
N SER A 259 1.83 31.48 -1.84
CA SER A 259 2.67 32.50 -2.46
C SER A 259 3.95 32.75 -1.66
N LEU A 260 4.88 33.45 -2.29
CA LEU A 260 5.96 34.12 -1.56
C LEU A 260 5.35 35.17 -0.62
N GLY A 261 5.76 35.13 0.65
CA GLY A 261 5.36 36.08 1.68
C GLY A 261 6.05 37.43 1.57
#